data_AF-A0A2E6D6K9-F1
#
_entry.id   AF-A0A2E6D6K9-F1
#
_cell.length_a   1.000
_cell.length_b   1.000
_cell.length_c   1.000
_cell.angle_alpha   90.00
_cell.angle_beta   90.00
_cell.angle_gamma   90.00
#
_symmetry.space_group_name_H-M   'P 1'
#
loop_
_entity.id
_entity.type
_entity.pdbx_description
1 polymer ?
#
loop_
_entity_poly.entity_id
_entity_poly.type
_entity_poly.pdbx_seq_one_letter_code
_entity_poly.pdbx_strand_id
1 'polypeptide(L)'
;MALAALTASCSAPSVSVMPFVASSSLDGSVASSGGGVSASTDLGSLGVGDAEVGFGGRIDLIGPSSQWSITHTASNFKGEGVMSADLDLGGATFETDLDVATNMDMTTTSVLWTHNWGLGDTAHFGLGLGVTALGIAMQVTEEISGETGKMDETLPIPLLGLRLGGDIGPVRVEA
;
A
#
# COMPACT_ATOMS: atom_id res chain seq x y z
N MET A 1 -40.96 29.28 -28.64
CA MET A 1 -40.13 29.27 -27.41
C MET A 1 -39.41 27.94 -27.34
N ALA A 2 -38.18 27.86 -27.85
CA ALA A 2 -37.37 26.65 -27.83
C ALA A 2 -35.89 27.04 -27.88
N LEU A 3 -35.25 27.20 -26.73
CA LEU A 3 -33.78 27.27 -26.61
C LEU A 3 -33.33 27.20 -25.15
N ALA A 4 -33.33 26.01 -24.53
CA ALA A 4 -32.79 25.83 -23.17
C ALA A 4 -32.36 24.38 -22.85
N ALA A 5 -31.79 23.63 -23.80
CA ALA A 5 -31.47 22.21 -23.57
C ALA A 5 -30.20 21.70 -24.29
N LEU A 6 -29.16 22.53 -24.47
CA LEU A 6 -27.95 22.13 -25.22
C LEU A 6 -26.61 22.37 -24.50
N THR A 7 -26.58 22.73 -23.20
CA THR A 7 -25.32 22.98 -22.47
C THR A 7 -24.94 21.89 -21.45
N ALA A 8 -25.65 20.76 -21.39
CA ALA A 8 -25.39 19.70 -20.40
C ALA A 8 -24.43 18.58 -20.89
N SER A 9 -23.67 18.79 -21.97
CA SER A 9 -23.06 17.70 -22.77
C SER A 9 -21.54 17.51 -22.65
N CYS A 10 -20.77 18.24 -21.83
CA CYS A 10 -19.29 18.15 -21.90
C CYS A 10 -18.54 17.97 -20.57
N SER A 11 -19.11 17.26 -19.61
CA SER A 11 -18.36 16.82 -18.43
C SER A 11 -18.70 15.38 -18.09
N ALA A 12 -18.46 14.47 -19.03
CA ALA A 12 -18.51 13.05 -18.73
C ALA A 12 -17.33 12.73 -17.82
N PRO A 13 -17.56 12.18 -16.61
CA PRO A 13 -16.47 11.70 -15.78
C PRO A 13 -15.69 10.65 -16.58
N SER A 14 -14.36 10.77 -16.63
CA SER A 14 -13.52 9.77 -17.28
C SER A 14 -13.05 8.74 -16.27
N VAL A 15 -12.86 7.52 -16.73
CA VAL A 15 -12.33 6.42 -15.93
C VAL A 15 -11.01 5.99 -16.54
N SER A 16 -9.96 5.92 -15.74
CA SER A 16 -8.66 5.38 -16.13
C SER A 16 -8.34 4.16 -15.29
N VAL A 17 -7.81 3.11 -15.92
CA VAL A 17 -7.35 1.89 -15.24
C VAL A 17 -5.90 1.65 -15.65
N MET A 18 -5.03 1.60 -14.67
CA MET A 18 -3.58 1.54 -14.87
C MET A 18 -3.02 0.34 -14.08
N PRO A 19 -2.74 -0.80 -14.71
CA PRO A 19 -1.96 -1.85 -14.07
C PRO A 19 -0.50 -1.39 -13.95
N PHE A 20 0.15 -1.76 -12.87
CA PHE A 20 1.57 -1.48 -12.67
C PHE A 20 2.26 -2.61 -11.92
N VAL A 21 3.58 -2.64 -12.09
CA VAL A 21 4.48 -3.51 -11.35
C VAL A 21 5.38 -2.60 -10.53
N ALA A 22 5.48 -2.87 -9.23
CA ALA A 22 6.31 -2.10 -8.31
C ALA A 22 7.29 -3.04 -7.61
N SER A 23 8.57 -2.69 -7.58
CA SER A 23 9.55 -3.34 -6.71
C SER A 23 9.48 -2.71 -5.33
N SER A 24 9.28 -3.52 -4.30
CA SER A 24 9.32 -3.06 -2.91
C SER A 24 10.43 -3.83 -2.18
N SER A 25 11.31 -3.11 -1.50
CA SER A 25 12.22 -3.69 -0.51
C SER A 25 11.69 -3.36 0.87
N LEU A 26 11.65 -4.35 1.78
CA LEU A 26 11.37 -4.11 3.19
C LEU A 26 12.67 -3.97 3.97
N ASP A 27 12.70 -2.98 4.86
CA ASP A 27 13.73 -2.79 5.88
C ASP A 27 13.01 -2.43 7.18
N GLY A 28 13.38 -3.05 8.30
CA GLY A 28 12.73 -2.81 9.59
C GLY A 28 12.84 -3.97 10.59
N SER A 29 12.14 -3.82 11.73
CA SER A 29 12.12 -4.78 12.84
C SER A 29 10.69 -5.08 13.28
N VAL A 30 10.40 -6.33 13.64
CA VAL A 30 9.14 -6.73 14.27
C VAL A 30 9.36 -6.82 15.77
N ALA A 31 8.49 -6.18 16.55
CA ALA A 31 8.52 -6.24 18.01
C ALA A 31 7.19 -6.78 18.53
N SER A 32 7.26 -7.75 19.43
CA SER A 32 6.10 -8.25 20.18
C SER A 32 6.19 -7.77 21.63
N SER A 33 5.07 -7.28 22.16
CA SER A 33 4.96 -6.87 23.57
C SER A 33 3.86 -7.68 24.26
N GLY A 34 4.13 -8.97 24.50
CA GLY A 34 3.28 -9.86 25.29
C GLY A 34 4.00 -10.29 26.57
N GLY A 35 3.36 -10.20 27.74
CA GLY A 35 3.80 -10.91 28.95
C GLY A 35 5.03 -10.35 29.70
N GLY A 36 5.56 -9.17 29.37
CA GLY A 36 6.65 -8.53 30.12
C GLY A 36 8.05 -8.76 29.54
N VAL A 37 8.16 -9.44 28.40
CA VAL A 37 9.36 -9.47 27.57
C VAL A 37 9.07 -8.67 26.30
N SER A 38 9.83 -7.60 26.09
CA SER A 38 9.84 -6.86 24.83
C SER A 38 11.03 -7.37 24.02
N ALA A 39 10.75 -8.22 23.04
CA ALA A 39 11.74 -8.72 22.10
C ALA A 39 11.45 -8.14 20.72
N SER A 40 12.51 -7.70 20.04
CA SER A 40 12.48 -7.19 18.67
C SER A 40 13.45 -7.97 17.81
N THR A 41 12.99 -8.45 16.66
CA THR A 41 13.79 -9.18 15.69
C THR A 41 13.80 -8.42 14.38
N ASP A 42 14.98 -8.28 13.77
CA ASP A 42 15.16 -7.59 12.50
C ASP A 42 14.63 -8.44 11.35
N LEU A 43 13.89 -7.84 10.41
CA LEU A 43 13.34 -8.55 9.25
C LEU A 43 14.44 -9.20 8.39
N GLY A 44 15.61 -8.57 8.34
CA GLY A 44 16.79 -9.12 7.66
C GLY A 44 17.30 -10.43 8.29
N SER A 45 17.16 -10.62 9.61
CA SER A 45 17.53 -11.87 10.28
C SER A 45 16.55 -13.02 9.98
N LEU A 46 15.30 -12.68 9.66
CA LEU A 46 14.26 -13.61 9.22
C LEU A 46 14.35 -13.94 7.72
N GLY A 47 15.37 -13.44 7.03
CA GLY A 47 15.55 -13.61 5.58
C GLY A 47 14.54 -12.79 4.75
N VAL A 48 13.79 -11.88 5.36
CA VAL A 48 12.77 -11.05 4.70
C VAL A 48 13.40 -9.69 4.37
N GLY A 49 13.92 -9.53 3.16
CA GLY A 49 14.55 -8.28 2.74
C GLY A 49 14.81 -8.13 1.24
N ASP A 50 14.71 -9.21 0.49
CA ASP A 50 14.90 -9.15 -0.96
C ASP A 50 13.76 -8.40 -1.65
N ALA A 51 14.12 -7.66 -2.70
CA ALA A 51 13.18 -6.85 -3.46
C ALA A 51 12.20 -7.75 -4.21
N GLU A 52 10.96 -7.81 -3.72
CA GLU A 52 9.89 -8.59 -4.34
C GLU A 52 9.07 -7.73 -5.28
N VAL A 53 8.58 -8.40 -6.33
CA VAL A 53 7.82 -7.76 -7.38
C VAL A 53 6.35 -7.79 -7.00
N GLY A 54 5.83 -6.64 -6.58
CA GLY A 54 4.41 -6.44 -6.34
C GLY A 54 3.65 -6.13 -7.63
N PHE A 55 2.50 -6.77 -7.80
CA PHE A 55 1.55 -6.40 -8.84
C PHE A 55 0.46 -5.51 -8.25
N GLY A 56 0.14 -4.43 -8.95
CA GLY A 56 -0.86 -3.48 -8.51
C GLY A 56 -1.70 -2.93 -9.64
N GLY A 57 -2.77 -2.28 -9.24
CA GLY A 57 -3.69 -1.60 -10.14
C GLY A 57 -4.15 -0.30 -9.51
N ARG A 58 -4.30 0.71 -10.36
CA ARG A 58 -4.90 1.99 -10.01
C ARG A 58 -6.11 2.24 -10.88
N ILE A 59 -7.18 2.74 -10.26
CA ILE A 59 -8.39 3.19 -10.93
C ILE A 59 -8.60 4.66 -10.57
N ASP A 60 -8.67 5.52 -11.57
CA ASP A 60 -9.01 6.92 -11.40
C ASP A 60 -10.39 7.23 -11.97
N LEU A 61 -11.22 7.91 -11.18
CA LEU A 61 -12.46 8.54 -11.63
C LEU A 61 -12.23 10.04 -11.66
N ILE A 62 -12.17 10.62 -12.85
CA ILE A 62 -11.80 12.02 -13.06
C ILE A 62 -13.06 12.80 -13.41
N GLY A 63 -13.47 13.67 -12.50
CA GLY A 63 -14.50 14.68 -12.71
C GLY A 63 -13.92 16.05 -13.05
N PRO A 64 -14.77 17.08 -13.19
CA PRO A 64 -14.35 18.42 -13.61
C PRO A 64 -13.38 19.12 -12.66
N SER A 65 -13.61 18.98 -11.35
CA SER A 65 -12.82 19.62 -10.29
C SER A 65 -12.48 18.63 -9.17
N SER A 66 -12.70 17.35 -9.38
CA SER A 66 -12.49 16.33 -8.37
C SER A 66 -12.07 15.02 -9.00
N GLN A 67 -11.20 14.29 -8.32
CA GLN A 67 -10.70 13.01 -8.76
C GLN A 67 -10.71 12.03 -7.60
N TRP A 68 -11.14 10.80 -7.88
CA TRP A 68 -10.98 9.67 -6.97
C TRP A 68 -9.93 8.73 -7.53
N SER A 69 -8.97 8.35 -6.71
CA SER A 69 -7.94 7.36 -7.04
C SER A 69 -8.06 6.21 -6.06
N ILE A 70 -8.28 5.00 -6.58
CA ILE A 70 -8.25 3.76 -5.81
C ILE A 70 -7.02 3.00 -6.27
N THR A 71 -6.11 2.69 -5.37
CA THR A 71 -4.90 1.92 -5.68
C THR A 71 -4.86 0.68 -4.82
N HIS A 72 -4.55 -0.45 -5.44
CA HIS A 72 -4.35 -1.71 -4.74
C HIS A 72 -3.04 -2.32 -5.20
N THR A 73 -2.24 -2.78 -4.25
CA THR A 73 -0.97 -3.48 -4.50
C THR A 73 -0.87 -4.64 -3.54
N ALA A 74 -0.47 -5.80 -4.04
CA ALA A 74 -0.12 -6.96 -3.23
C ALA A 74 1.34 -7.35 -3.50
N SER A 75 2.04 -7.78 -2.46
CA SER A 75 3.42 -8.24 -2.52
C SER A 75 3.58 -9.39 -1.54
N ASN A 76 4.31 -10.42 -1.96
CA ASN A 76 4.61 -11.58 -1.14
C ASN A 76 6.13 -11.65 -0.97
N PHE A 77 6.58 -11.83 0.26
CA PHE A 77 7.98 -11.94 0.63
C PHE A 77 8.20 -13.29 1.29
N LYS A 78 9.23 -14.01 0.87
CA LYS A 78 9.63 -15.28 1.47
C LYS A 78 11.09 -15.20 1.84
N GLY A 79 11.42 -15.73 3.00
CA GLY A 79 12.76 -15.75 3.53
C GLY A 79 12.98 -16.97 4.40
N GLU A 80 14.23 -17.42 4.47
CA GLU A 80 14.69 -18.40 5.44
C GLU A 80 15.79 -17.72 6.26
N GLY A 81 15.77 -17.91 7.58
CA GLY A 81 16.69 -17.22 8.47
C GLY A 81 16.73 -17.84 9.86
N VAL A 82 17.57 -17.26 10.71
CA VAL A 82 17.75 -17.72 12.09
C VAL A 82 17.17 -16.67 13.02
N MET A 83 16.31 -17.08 13.96
CA MET A 83 15.78 -16.15 14.96
C MET A 83 16.88 -15.57 15.84
N SER A 84 16.95 -14.24 15.92
CA SER A 84 17.93 -13.54 16.76
C SER A 84 17.44 -13.25 18.19
N ALA A 85 16.15 -13.47 18.46
CA ALA A 85 15.52 -13.25 19.75
C ALA A 85 14.25 -14.08 19.88
N ASP A 86 13.84 -14.34 21.13
CA ASP A 86 12.60 -15.06 21.43
C ASP A 86 11.39 -14.26 20.91
N LEU A 87 10.52 -14.92 20.15
CA LEU A 87 9.38 -14.26 19.51
C LEU A 87 8.08 -15.01 19.83
N ASP A 88 7.13 -14.31 20.45
CA ASP A 88 5.77 -14.80 20.63
C ASP A 88 4.90 -14.29 19.47
N LEU A 89 4.48 -15.22 18.61
CA LEU A 89 3.59 -14.98 17.48
C LEU A 89 2.34 -15.85 17.60
N GLY A 90 1.22 -15.21 17.94
CA GLY A 90 -0.07 -15.90 17.98
C GLY A 90 -0.18 -17.00 19.05
N GLY A 91 0.62 -16.91 20.12
CA GLY A 91 0.64 -17.89 21.21
C GLY A 91 1.63 -19.04 21.01
N ALA A 92 2.39 -19.05 19.91
CA ALA A 92 3.57 -19.90 19.70
C ALA A 92 4.82 -19.12 20.10
N THR A 93 5.62 -19.68 21.02
CA THR A 93 6.89 -19.09 21.45
C THR A 93 8.02 -19.74 20.68
N PHE A 94 8.68 -18.96 19.85
CA PHE A 94 9.89 -19.39 19.15
C PHE A 94 11.10 -18.95 19.98
N GLU A 95 11.96 -19.90 20.33
CA GLU A 95 13.22 -19.60 21.02
C GLU A 95 14.24 -19.00 20.03
N THR A 96 15.18 -18.22 20.55
CA THR A 96 16.33 -17.72 19.77
C THR A 96 17.16 -18.87 19.20
N ASP A 97 17.87 -18.61 18.09
CA ASP A 97 18.78 -19.54 17.39
C ASP A 97 18.08 -20.71 16.68
N LEU A 98 16.77 -20.58 16.40
CA LEU A 98 16.01 -21.52 15.59
C LEU A 98 16.01 -21.14 14.10
N ASP A 99 16.21 -22.14 13.25
CA ASP A 99 16.03 -22.03 11.80
C ASP A 99 14.53 -21.93 11.49
N VAL A 100 14.14 -20.83 10.84
CA VAL A 100 12.75 -20.52 10.53
C VAL A 100 12.56 -20.13 9.07
N ALA A 101 11.49 -20.64 8.47
CA ALA A 101 10.97 -20.19 7.19
C ALA A 101 9.88 -19.13 7.44
N THR A 102 10.07 -17.95 6.87
CA THR A 102 9.17 -16.82 7.00
C THR A 102 8.48 -16.53 5.67
N ASN A 103 7.16 -16.37 5.71
CA ASN A 103 6.35 -15.91 4.59
C ASN A 103 5.53 -14.70 5.04
N MET A 104 5.67 -13.58 4.33
CA MET A 104 4.99 -12.33 4.63
C MET A 104 4.22 -11.84 3.41
N ASP A 105 2.92 -11.69 3.57
CA ASP A 105 2.05 -11.03 2.60
C ASP A 105 1.80 -9.59 3.03
N MET A 106 2.14 -8.64 2.15
CA MET A 106 1.84 -7.23 2.32
C MET A 106 0.82 -6.78 1.28
N THR A 107 -0.31 -6.29 1.75
CA THR A 107 -1.38 -5.77 0.90
C THR A 107 -1.63 -4.31 1.23
N THR A 108 -1.61 -3.44 0.23
CA THR A 108 -1.91 -2.02 0.39
C THR A 108 -3.12 -1.66 -0.45
N THR A 109 -4.16 -1.13 0.17
CA THR A 109 -5.32 -0.58 -0.54
C THR A 109 -5.52 0.86 -0.13
N SER A 110 -5.43 1.79 -1.07
CA SER A 110 -5.62 3.21 -0.81
C SER A 110 -6.79 3.78 -1.59
N VAL A 111 -7.46 4.74 -0.96
CA VAL A 111 -8.48 5.58 -1.58
C VAL A 111 -8.10 7.02 -1.32
N LEU A 112 -7.92 7.79 -2.39
CA LEU A 112 -7.56 9.20 -2.35
C LEU A 112 -8.61 10.00 -3.12
N TRP A 113 -9.25 10.95 -2.45
CA TRP A 113 -10.02 11.98 -3.11
C TRP A 113 -9.17 13.24 -3.25
N THR A 114 -9.16 13.85 -4.42
CA THR A 114 -8.46 15.11 -4.69
C THR A 114 -9.43 16.13 -5.24
N HIS A 115 -9.41 17.34 -4.71
CA HIS A 115 -10.08 18.48 -5.32
C HIS A 115 -9.06 19.30 -6.11
N ASN A 116 -9.37 19.59 -7.37
CA ASN A 116 -8.50 20.30 -8.29
C ASN A 116 -9.02 21.72 -8.54
N TRP A 117 -8.17 22.70 -8.30
CA TRP A 117 -8.36 24.10 -8.66
C TRP A 117 -7.61 24.44 -9.94
N GLY A 118 -8.29 25.06 -10.88
CA GLY A 118 -7.66 25.63 -12.07
C GLY A 118 -6.84 26.87 -11.71
N LEU A 119 -5.63 26.94 -12.25
CA LEU A 119 -4.73 28.09 -12.20
C LEU A 119 -4.59 28.65 -13.62
N GLY A 120 -5.56 29.48 -14.01
CA GLY A 120 -5.71 29.92 -15.40
C GLY A 120 -6.26 28.81 -16.30
N ASP A 121 -5.92 28.86 -17.58
CA ASP A 121 -6.46 27.93 -18.60
C ASP A 121 -5.62 26.65 -18.76
N THR A 122 -4.39 26.64 -18.27
CA THR A 122 -3.40 25.60 -18.59
C THR A 122 -2.86 24.85 -17.38
N ALA A 123 -2.94 25.38 -16.16
CA ALA A 123 -2.40 24.72 -14.98
C ALA A 123 -3.52 24.36 -14.00
N HIS A 124 -3.32 23.30 -13.23
CA HIS A 124 -4.19 22.94 -12.14
C HIS A 124 -3.36 22.46 -10.94
N PHE A 125 -3.88 22.78 -9.77
CA PHE A 125 -3.34 22.37 -8.48
C PHE A 125 -4.42 21.61 -7.74
N GLY A 126 -4.09 20.50 -7.12
CA GLY A 126 -5.02 19.68 -6.37
C GLY A 126 -4.52 19.35 -4.98
N LEU A 127 -5.45 19.35 -4.02
CA LEU A 127 -5.21 18.83 -2.68
C LEU A 127 -6.16 17.68 -2.45
N GLY A 128 -5.60 16.61 -1.89
CA GLY A 128 -6.33 15.39 -1.65
C GLY A 128 -6.21 14.91 -0.21
N LEU A 129 -7.24 14.20 0.19
CA LEU A 129 -7.35 13.50 1.46
C LEU A 129 -7.72 12.07 1.15
N GLY A 130 -7.09 11.15 1.86
CA GLY A 130 -7.30 9.74 1.63
C GLY A 130 -6.97 8.90 2.84
N VAL A 131 -7.14 7.60 2.66
CA VAL A 131 -6.74 6.60 3.63
C VAL A 131 -6.14 5.42 2.87
N THR A 132 -5.11 4.85 3.46
CA THR A 132 -4.53 3.58 3.05
C THR A 132 -4.80 2.56 4.14
N ALA A 133 -5.35 1.41 3.77
CA ALA A 133 -5.32 0.21 4.58
C ALA A 133 -4.06 -0.58 4.21
N LEU A 134 -3.12 -0.69 5.14
CA LEU A 134 -1.95 -1.54 5.05
C LEU A 134 -2.23 -2.84 5.81
N GLY A 135 -2.42 -3.93 5.09
CA GLY A 135 -2.53 -5.28 5.63
C GLY A 135 -1.18 -5.98 5.62
N ILE A 136 -0.78 -6.52 6.76
CA ILE A 136 0.44 -7.30 6.95
C ILE A 136 0.02 -8.64 7.51
N ALA A 137 0.24 -9.71 6.77
CA ALA A 137 0.09 -11.07 7.25
C ALA A 137 1.45 -11.76 7.25
N MET A 138 1.91 -12.22 8.40
CA MET A 138 3.17 -12.93 8.57
C MET A 138 2.91 -14.34 9.07
N GLN A 139 3.60 -15.29 8.47
CA GLN A 139 3.67 -16.67 8.92
C GLN A 139 5.14 -17.04 9.13
N VAL A 140 5.45 -17.57 10.31
CA VAL A 140 6.76 -18.12 10.64
C VAL A 140 6.57 -19.60 10.93
N THR A 141 7.38 -20.45 10.30
CA THR A 141 7.38 -21.89 10.51
C THR A 141 8.78 -22.34 10.89
N GLU A 142 8.91 -23.03 12.02
CA GLU A 142 10.17 -23.65 12.44
C GLU A 142 10.45 -24.90 11.59
N GLU A 143 11.70 -25.04 11.11
CA GLU A 143 12.05 -26.10 10.16
C GLU A 143 12.12 -27.50 10.80
N ILE A 144 12.48 -27.58 12.09
CA ILE A 144 12.69 -28.86 12.79
C ILE A 144 11.38 -29.38 13.40
N SER A 145 10.67 -28.57 14.17
CA SER A 145 9.43 -28.97 14.85
C SER A 145 8.19 -28.89 13.95
N GLY A 146 8.22 -28.03 12.92
CA GLY A 146 7.07 -27.68 12.10
C GLY A 146 6.07 -26.74 12.80
N GLU A 147 6.40 -26.21 14.00
CA GLU A 147 5.56 -25.25 14.71
C GLU A 147 5.38 -23.97 13.88
N THR A 148 4.18 -23.42 13.90
CA THR A 148 3.82 -22.29 13.03
C THR A 148 3.12 -21.19 13.82
N GLY A 149 3.69 -19.98 13.75
CA GLY A 149 3.14 -18.75 14.30
C GLY A 149 2.55 -17.89 13.19
N LYS A 150 1.45 -17.19 13.48
CA LYS A 150 0.78 -16.32 12.51
C LYS A 150 0.44 -14.98 13.14
N MET A 151 0.61 -13.92 12.36
CA MET A 151 0.19 -12.56 12.66
C MET A 151 -0.58 -12.00 11.46
N ASP A 152 -1.72 -11.38 11.72
CA ASP A 152 -2.52 -10.66 10.72
C ASP A 152 -2.93 -9.33 11.33
N GLU A 153 -2.44 -8.24 10.74
CA GLU A 153 -2.69 -6.90 11.22
C GLU A 153 -3.05 -5.97 10.05
N THR A 154 -4.02 -5.10 10.28
CA THR A 154 -4.41 -4.07 9.30
C THR A 154 -4.34 -2.69 9.95
N LEU A 155 -3.50 -1.83 9.38
CA LEU A 155 -3.23 -0.49 9.87
C LEU A 155 -3.80 0.58 8.91
N PRO A 156 -4.70 1.46 9.39
CA PRO A 156 -5.15 2.59 8.60
C PRO A 156 -4.14 3.75 8.69
N ILE A 157 -3.67 4.23 7.54
CA ILE A 157 -2.74 5.36 7.42
C ILE A 157 -3.46 6.52 6.71
N PRO A 158 -3.61 7.69 7.34
CA PRO A 158 -4.18 8.86 6.66
C PRO A 158 -3.23 9.32 5.56
N LEU A 159 -3.80 9.69 4.41
CA LEU A 159 -3.06 10.22 3.27
C LEU A 159 -3.39 11.69 3.03
N LEU A 160 -2.35 12.46 2.74
CA LEU A 160 -2.46 13.78 2.15
C LEU A 160 -1.87 13.72 0.74
N GLY A 161 -2.69 14.07 -0.25
CA GLY A 161 -2.30 14.11 -1.65
C GLY A 161 -2.05 15.54 -2.09
N LEU A 162 -1.00 15.74 -2.88
CA LEU A 162 -0.77 16.93 -3.67
C LEU A 162 -0.80 16.52 -5.13
N ARG A 163 -1.51 17.25 -5.97
CA ARG A 163 -1.51 17.04 -7.42
C ARG A 163 -1.12 18.32 -8.12
N LEU A 164 -0.22 18.21 -9.09
CA LEU A 164 0.15 19.31 -9.96
C LEU A 164 0.02 18.83 -11.40
N GLY A 165 -0.66 19.60 -12.22
CA GLY A 165 -0.76 19.24 -13.63
C GLY A 165 -1.06 20.43 -14.51
N GLY A 166 -1.00 20.17 -15.80
CA GLY A 166 -1.31 21.15 -16.81
C GLY A 166 -1.85 20.53 -18.08
N ASP A 167 -2.73 21.29 -18.72
CA ASP A 167 -3.34 20.99 -20.00
C ASP A 167 -2.64 21.87 -21.07
N ILE A 168 -1.89 21.25 -21.97
CA ILE A 168 -1.22 21.91 -23.11
C ILE A 168 -1.88 21.40 -24.39
N GLY A 169 -2.93 22.09 -24.85
CA GLY A 169 -3.72 21.64 -25.99
C GLY A 169 -4.42 20.31 -25.69
N PRO A 170 -4.27 19.25 -26.51
CA PRO A 170 -4.89 17.95 -26.24
C PRO A 170 -4.10 17.08 -25.24
N VAL A 171 -2.95 17.53 -24.75
CA VAL A 171 -2.07 16.75 -23.88
C VAL A 171 -2.23 17.21 -22.43
N ARG A 172 -2.58 16.29 -21.54
CA ARG A 172 -2.57 16.49 -20.09
C ARG A 172 -1.32 15.88 -19.48
N VAL A 173 -0.62 16.65 -18.66
CA VAL A 173 0.53 16.20 -17.86
C VAL A 173 0.17 16.37 -16.39
N GLU A 174 0.44 15.35 -15.57
CA GLU A 174 0.07 15.34 -14.16
C GLU A 174 1.09 14.56 -13.32
N ALA A 175 1.32 15.05 -12.11
CA ALA A 175 2.17 14.48 -11.07
C ALA A 175 1.47 14.55 -9.71
#